data_AF-A0AAF0ZVY4-F1
#
_entry.id   AF-A0AAF0ZVY4-F1
#
_cell.length_a   1.000
_cell.length_b   1.000
_cell.length_c   1.000
_cell.angle_alpha   90.00
_cell.angle_beta   90.00
_cell.angle_gamma   90.00
#
_symmetry.space_group_name_H-M   'P 1'
#
loop_
_entity.id
_entity.type
_entity.pdbx_description
1 polymer ?
#
loop_
_entity_poly.entity_id
_entity_poly.type
_entity_poly.pdbx_seq_one_letter_code
_entity_poly.pdbx_strand_id
1 'polypeptide(L)'
;MSAEKSASNRQHLSMNRSGDPRKNPIRMWEKKKTQTFTHSNSAPASPFQLKDGKAFRNLPRDQLGGVIFGCKNTTIRECLEKQLVGLPSAHFIYVKNVNPGLPVFLFNYDDKKLHGIFEAASSGQMLINPYAWKKDGDERTRFPAQAV
;
A
#
# COMPACT_ATOMS: atom_id res chain seq x y z
N MET A 1 -4.27 90.81 5.22
CA MET A 1 -3.86 90.56 3.82
C MET A 1 -3.25 89.17 3.80
N SER A 2 -4.09 88.16 3.55
CA SER A 2 -4.12 87.36 2.30
C SER A 2 -3.08 86.23 2.38
N ALA A 3 -3.49 84.97 2.57
CA ALA A 3 -3.86 83.99 1.52
C ALA A 3 -2.60 83.64 0.68
N GLU A 4 -2.22 82.41 0.34
CA GLU A 4 -2.84 81.08 0.24
C GLU A 4 -1.71 80.16 -0.31
N LYS A 5 -1.53 78.90 0.08
CA LYS A 5 -1.82 77.66 -0.71
C LYS A 5 -1.02 76.51 -0.07
N SER A 6 -1.66 75.42 0.37
CA SER A 6 -1.89 74.14 -0.38
C SER A 6 -0.58 73.47 -0.83
N ALA A 7 -0.29 72.19 -0.64
CA ALA A 7 -0.97 71.02 -0.07
C ALA A 7 0.09 69.93 0.15
N SER A 8 -0.07 68.98 1.08
CA SER A 8 0.38 67.60 0.88
C SER A 8 -0.19 66.65 1.93
N ASN A 9 -0.42 65.43 1.47
CA ASN A 9 -1.28 64.38 1.98
C ASN A 9 -0.43 63.29 2.65
N ARG A 10 -0.87 62.72 3.80
CA ARG A 10 -0.93 61.26 4.11
C ARG A 10 -0.76 60.90 5.60
N GLN A 11 -1.78 60.18 6.07
CA GLN A 11 -1.73 58.86 6.74
C GLN A 11 -1.07 58.72 8.12
N HIS A 12 -1.93 58.74 9.14
CA HIS A 12 -2.22 57.67 10.12
C HIS A 12 -1.04 56.84 10.70
N LEU A 13 -0.75 57.14 11.97
CA LEU A 13 -0.02 56.31 12.94
C LEU A 13 -0.74 54.98 13.23
N SER A 14 -0.01 53.86 13.31
CA SER A 14 0.17 53.13 14.59
C SER A 14 0.95 51.81 14.47
N MET A 15 2.08 51.79 15.19
CA MET A 15 2.62 50.78 16.11
C MET A 15 2.54 49.28 15.75
N ASN A 16 3.74 48.74 15.52
CA ASN A 16 4.10 47.32 15.54
C ASN A 16 3.81 46.66 16.91
N ARG A 17 3.19 45.47 16.90
CA ARG A 17 3.24 44.51 18.01
C ARG A 17 3.82 43.17 17.54
N SER A 18 4.86 42.75 18.24
CA SER A 18 5.57 41.48 18.18
C SER A 18 4.65 40.26 18.32
N GLY A 19 4.78 39.28 17.41
CA GLY A 19 4.08 37.99 17.46
C GLY A 19 4.76 36.95 18.36
N ASP A 20 3.94 36.17 19.06
CA ASP A 20 4.26 35.09 20.01
C ASP A 20 4.95 33.86 19.34
N PRO A 21 6.07 33.31 19.88
CA PRO A 21 6.80 32.20 19.27
C PRO A 21 6.09 30.83 19.28
N ARG A 22 4.91 30.68 19.88
CA ARG A 22 4.25 29.36 20.05
C ARG A 22 3.23 28.96 18.99
N LYS A 23 3.33 29.50 17.77
CA LYS A 23 2.50 29.06 16.64
C LYS A 23 3.37 28.59 15.48
N ASN A 24 3.82 27.34 15.56
CA ASN A 24 4.19 26.60 14.36
C ASN A 24 3.63 25.18 14.47
N PRO A 25 2.38 24.92 14.04
CA PRO A 25 1.94 23.55 13.87
C PRO A 25 2.82 22.92 12.78
N ILE A 26 3.49 21.82 13.17
CA ILE A 26 4.19 20.91 12.26
C ILE A 26 3.30 20.74 11.02
N ARG A 27 3.83 21.03 9.83
CA ARG A 27 3.22 20.73 8.53
C ARG A 27 2.93 19.23 8.48
N MET A 28 1.81 18.82 9.08
CA MET A 28 1.15 17.55 8.84
C MET A 28 0.94 17.46 7.34
N TRP A 29 1.30 16.31 6.79
CA TRP A 29 1.43 16.05 5.36
C TRP A 29 0.40 16.80 4.50
N GLU A 30 0.88 17.47 3.44
CA GLU A 30 0.00 17.76 2.32
C GLU A 30 -0.49 16.42 1.78
N LYS A 31 -1.80 16.21 1.90
CA LYS A 31 -2.50 15.06 1.32
C LYS A 31 -2.20 15.07 -0.17
N LYS A 32 -1.27 14.23 -0.64
CA LYS A 32 -1.24 13.87 -2.05
C LYS A 32 -2.60 13.26 -2.34
N LYS A 33 -3.39 13.94 -3.18
CA LYS A 33 -4.72 13.47 -3.58
C LYS A 33 -4.54 12.06 -4.14
N THR A 34 -5.09 11.07 -3.45
CA THR A 34 -5.32 9.75 -4.02
C THR A 34 -6.20 9.97 -5.25
N GLN A 35 -5.65 9.76 -6.44
CA GLN A 35 -6.45 9.74 -7.65
C GLN A 35 -7.23 8.43 -7.66
N THR A 36 -8.46 8.49 -7.18
CA THR A 36 -9.42 7.41 -7.38
C THR A 36 -9.89 7.51 -8.83
N PHE A 37 -9.40 6.61 -9.68
CA PHE A 37 -9.95 6.47 -11.02
C PHE A 37 -11.34 5.83 -10.90
N THR A 38 -12.39 6.64 -10.99
CA THR A 38 -13.73 6.12 -11.30
C THR A 38 -13.69 5.63 -12.73
N HIS A 39 -13.59 4.31 -12.90
CA HIS A 39 -13.77 3.69 -14.20
C HIS A 39 -15.18 4.03 -14.70
N SER A 40 -15.27 4.82 -15.77
CA SER A 40 -16.52 5.09 -16.45
C SER A 40 -17.10 3.76 -16.93
N ASN A 41 -18.34 3.45 -16.53
CA ASN A 41 -19.03 2.18 -16.76
C ASN A 41 -19.37 1.89 -18.24
N SER A 42 -18.72 2.59 -19.17
CA SER A 42 -18.76 2.41 -20.62
C SER A 42 -17.52 1.66 -21.11
N ALA A 43 -17.07 0.65 -20.35
CA ALA A 43 -16.22 -0.38 -20.93
C ALA A 43 -17.12 -1.25 -21.83
N PRO A 44 -16.73 -1.56 -23.07
CA PRO A 44 -17.38 -2.64 -23.79
C PRO A 44 -17.36 -3.87 -22.89
N ALA A 45 -18.48 -4.57 -22.78
CA ALA A 45 -18.58 -5.75 -21.94
C ALA A 45 -17.35 -6.64 -22.19
N SER A 46 -16.53 -6.82 -21.14
CA SER A 46 -15.39 -7.72 -21.22
C SER A 46 -15.90 -9.07 -21.76
N PRO A 47 -15.23 -9.67 -22.77
CA PRO A 47 -15.61 -11.00 -23.27
C PRO A 47 -15.61 -12.08 -22.17
N PHE A 48 -15.08 -11.76 -20.99
CA PHE A 48 -14.87 -12.67 -19.86
C PHE A 48 -15.80 -12.39 -18.68
N GLN A 49 -17.07 -12.04 -18.92
CA GLN A 49 -18.12 -12.10 -17.89
C GLN A 49 -18.36 -13.57 -17.49
N LEU A 50 -17.45 -14.11 -16.69
CA LEU A 50 -17.54 -15.45 -16.12
C LEU A 50 -18.61 -15.42 -15.03
N LYS A 51 -19.73 -16.11 -15.30
CA LYS A 51 -20.94 -16.17 -14.46
C LYS A 51 -20.74 -16.89 -13.12
N ASP A 52 -19.55 -17.37 -12.81
CA ASP A 52 -19.26 -18.17 -11.62
C ASP A 52 -18.28 -17.47 -10.67
N GLY A 53 -18.67 -17.31 -9.40
CA GLY A 53 -17.83 -16.75 -8.33
C GLY A 53 -16.52 -17.54 -8.05
N LYS A 54 -16.30 -18.68 -8.71
CA LYS A 54 -15.01 -19.39 -8.72
C LYS A 54 -13.97 -18.75 -9.64
N ALA A 55 -14.38 -18.02 -10.68
CA ALA A 55 -13.48 -17.45 -11.67
C ALA A 55 -12.51 -16.42 -11.06
N PHE A 56 -12.97 -15.62 -10.09
CA PHE A 56 -12.16 -14.56 -9.48
C PHE A 56 -11.04 -15.07 -8.57
N ARG A 57 -11.07 -16.34 -8.15
CA ARG A 57 -10.05 -16.91 -7.22
C ARG A 57 -8.87 -17.54 -7.93
N ASN A 58 -8.94 -17.69 -9.25
CA ASN A 58 -7.94 -18.33 -10.08
C ASN A 58 -7.68 -17.51 -11.33
N LEU A 59 -7.43 -16.22 -11.14
CA LEU A 59 -7.14 -15.33 -12.26
C LEU A 59 -5.92 -15.87 -13.03
N PRO A 60 -6.00 -16.00 -14.36
CA PRO A 60 -4.86 -16.40 -15.17
C PRO A 60 -3.76 -15.32 -15.10
N ARG A 61 -2.54 -15.69 -15.49
CA ARG A 61 -1.34 -14.83 -15.34
C ARG A 61 -1.49 -13.45 -15.98
N ASP A 62 -2.13 -13.38 -17.14
CA ASP A 62 -2.38 -12.15 -17.91
C ASP A 62 -3.42 -11.21 -17.27
N GLN A 63 -4.22 -11.72 -16.32
CA GLN A 63 -5.24 -10.95 -15.61
C GLN A 63 -4.89 -10.69 -14.13
N LEU A 64 -3.86 -11.36 -13.60
CA LEU A 64 -3.43 -11.20 -12.21
C LEU A 64 -2.58 -9.94 -12.07
N GLY A 65 -3.16 -8.88 -11.49
CA GLY A 65 -2.46 -7.60 -11.29
C GLY A 65 -1.59 -7.53 -10.02
N GLY A 66 -1.74 -8.48 -9.10
CA GLY A 66 -0.94 -8.56 -7.87
C GLY A 66 -1.57 -9.49 -6.83
N VAL A 67 -0.82 -9.78 -5.76
CA VAL A 67 -1.29 -10.67 -4.68
C VAL A 67 -0.99 -10.04 -3.32
N ILE A 68 -1.99 -10.07 -2.43
CA ILE A 68 -1.83 -9.66 -1.03
C ILE A 68 -1.53 -10.89 -0.18
N PHE A 69 -0.38 -10.88 0.49
CA PHE A 69 -0.02 -11.85 1.50
C PHE A 69 -0.23 -11.26 2.88
N GLY A 70 -0.94 -12.02 3.71
CA GLY A 70 -1.21 -11.67 5.08
C GLY A 70 -0.13 -12.20 6.02
N CYS A 71 0.34 -11.37 6.94
CA CYS A 71 1.25 -11.76 8.01
C CYS A 71 0.72 -11.30 9.38
N LYS A 72 1.47 -11.64 10.43
CA LYS A 72 1.26 -11.21 11.81
C LYS A 72 2.54 -10.52 12.32
N ASN A 73 2.46 -9.85 13.47
CA ASN A 73 3.63 -9.28 14.15
C ASN A 73 4.70 -10.36 14.41
N THR A 74 4.27 -11.60 14.65
CA THR A 74 5.16 -12.74 14.89
C THR A 74 5.83 -13.28 13.63
N THR A 75 5.31 -13.01 12.43
CA THR A 75 5.84 -13.57 11.17
C THR A 75 6.47 -12.54 10.25
N ILE A 76 6.14 -11.25 10.41
CA ILE A 76 6.57 -10.19 9.49
C ILE A 76 8.09 -10.05 9.40
N ARG A 77 8.80 -10.18 10.53
CA ARG A 77 10.26 -10.10 10.54
C ARG A 77 10.88 -11.11 9.59
N GLU A 78 10.44 -12.36 9.69
CA GLU A 78 10.94 -13.44 8.85
C GLU A 78 10.52 -13.25 7.38
N CYS A 79 9.33 -12.71 7.10
CA CYS A 79 8.93 -12.38 5.74
C CYS A 79 9.90 -11.39 5.08
N LEU A 80 10.29 -10.33 5.82
CA LEU A 80 11.17 -9.28 5.31
C LEU A 80 12.63 -9.74 5.22
N GLU A 81 13.13 -10.43 6.25
CA GLU A 81 14.53 -10.91 6.30
C GLU A 81 14.81 -11.99 5.25
N LYS A 82 13.87 -12.92 5.04
CA LYS A 82 14.02 -14.00 4.05
C LYS A 82 13.48 -13.65 2.67
N GLN A 83 12.89 -12.45 2.52
CA GLN A 83 12.17 -12.04 1.31
C GLN A 83 11.18 -13.11 0.84
N LEU A 84 10.47 -13.73 1.77
CA LEU A 84 9.62 -14.88 1.52
C LEU A 84 8.23 -14.59 2.04
N VAL A 85 7.21 -14.92 1.27
CA VAL A 85 5.80 -14.85 1.69
C VAL A 85 5.15 -16.20 1.51
N GLY A 86 4.12 -16.49 2.31
CA GLY A 86 3.52 -17.83 2.36
C GLY A 86 2.05 -17.83 2.75
N LEU A 87 1.30 -18.76 2.15
CA LEU A 87 -0.08 -19.08 2.49
C LEU A 87 -0.21 -20.58 2.84
N PRO A 88 -1.28 -21.00 3.56
CA PRO A 88 -1.60 -22.41 3.73
C PRO A 88 -1.74 -23.14 2.38
N SER A 89 -1.48 -24.45 2.35
CA SER A 89 -1.49 -25.27 1.12
C SER A 89 -2.77 -25.13 0.29
N ALA A 90 -3.93 -25.10 0.96
CA ALA A 90 -5.24 -24.96 0.31
C ALA A 90 -5.39 -23.66 -0.52
N HIS A 91 -4.53 -22.66 -0.28
CA HIS A 91 -4.55 -21.36 -0.92
C HIS A 91 -3.52 -21.24 -2.05
N PHE A 92 -2.89 -22.34 -2.45
CA PHE A 92 -1.92 -22.34 -3.55
C PHE A 92 -2.49 -21.78 -4.86
N ILE A 93 -3.81 -21.85 -5.06
CA ILE A 93 -4.48 -21.24 -6.22
C ILE A 93 -4.22 -19.74 -6.39
N TYR A 94 -3.97 -19.01 -5.29
CA TYR A 94 -3.63 -17.58 -5.31
C TYR A 94 -2.13 -17.31 -5.52
N VAL A 95 -1.29 -18.34 -5.39
CA VAL A 95 0.17 -18.22 -5.42
C VAL A 95 0.73 -18.75 -6.73
N LYS A 96 0.15 -19.80 -7.30
CA LYS A 96 0.67 -20.52 -8.49
C LYS A 96 0.88 -19.65 -9.74
N ASN A 97 0.17 -18.53 -9.85
CA ASN A 97 0.27 -17.61 -10.98
C ASN A 97 1.15 -16.38 -10.68
N VAL A 98 1.68 -16.26 -9.45
CA VAL A 98 2.76 -15.32 -9.11
C VAL A 98 3.96 -15.66 -9.98
N ASN A 99 4.53 -14.65 -10.60
CA ASN A 99 5.70 -14.75 -11.47
C ASN A 99 6.61 -13.53 -11.25
N PRO A 100 7.89 -13.61 -11.63
CA PRO A 100 8.80 -12.48 -11.52
C PRO A 100 8.21 -11.21 -12.14
N GLY A 101 8.34 -10.07 -11.43
CA GLY A 101 7.75 -8.80 -11.84
C GLY A 101 6.34 -8.52 -11.30
N LEU A 102 5.66 -9.52 -10.73
CA LEU A 102 4.30 -9.33 -10.21
C LEU A 102 4.33 -8.55 -8.88
N PRO A 103 3.50 -7.49 -8.70
CA PRO A 103 3.38 -6.82 -7.42
C PRO A 103 2.85 -7.73 -6.31
N VAL A 104 3.57 -7.75 -5.19
CA VAL A 104 3.26 -8.50 -3.98
C VAL A 104 3.12 -7.53 -2.82
N PHE A 105 2.00 -7.60 -2.11
CA PHE A 105 1.65 -6.70 -1.02
C PHE A 105 1.75 -7.45 0.31
N LEU A 106 2.47 -6.90 1.29
CA LEU A 106 2.56 -7.50 2.62
C LEU A 106 1.68 -6.76 3.62
N PHE A 107 0.55 -7.36 3.99
CA PHE A 107 -0.40 -6.80 4.94
C PHE A 107 -0.32 -7.52 6.28
N ASN A 108 -0.17 -6.77 7.37
CA ASN A 108 -0.13 -7.33 8.71
C ASN A 108 -1.51 -7.20 9.40
N TYR A 109 -2.07 -8.34 9.81
CA TYR A 109 -3.38 -8.40 10.44
C TYR A 109 -3.41 -7.84 11.87
N ASP A 110 -2.30 -7.84 12.58
CA ASP A 110 -2.29 -7.44 13.99
C ASP A 110 -2.32 -5.92 14.14
N ASP A 111 -1.51 -5.20 13.34
CA ASP A 111 -1.44 -3.74 13.36
C ASP A 111 -2.28 -3.06 12.25
N LYS A 112 -2.91 -3.85 11.38
CA LYS A 112 -3.73 -3.41 10.24
C LYS A 112 -2.96 -2.54 9.23
N LYS A 113 -1.66 -2.74 9.08
CA LYS A 113 -0.83 -1.96 8.16
C LYS A 113 -0.44 -2.76 6.92
N LEU A 114 -0.44 -2.08 5.78
CA LEU A 114 0.28 -2.50 4.58
C LEU A 114 1.74 -2.07 4.75
N HIS A 115 2.64 -3.03 4.97
CA HIS A 115 4.05 -2.76 5.27
C HIS A 115 4.89 -2.48 4.03
N GLY A 116 4.41 -2.86 2.84
CA GLY A 116 5.07 -2.54 1.59
C GLY A 116 4.43 -3.18 0.37
N ILE A 117 4.90 -2.71 -0.77
CA ILE A 117 4.68 -3.32 -2.08
C ILE A 117 6.06 -3.78 -2.54
N PHE A 118 6.18 -5.05 -2.88
CA PHE A 118 7.40 -5.71 -3.34
C PHE A 118 7.16 -6.27 -4.73
N GLU A 119 8.24 -6.55 -5.45
CA GLU A 119 8.18 -7.24 -6.74
C GLU A 119 8.56 -8.69 -6.51
N ALA A 120 7.73 -9.64 -6.96
CA ALA A 120 8.09 -11.05 -6.92
C ALA A 120 9.37 -11.28 -7.73
N ALA A 121 10.32 -12.02 -7.17
CA ALA A 121 11.55 -12.44 -7.82
C ALA A 121 11.44 -13.87 -8.38
N SER A 122 10.44 -14.65 -7.98
CA SER A 122 10.24 -16.02 -8.47
C SER A 122 8.78 -16.33 -8.83
N SER A 123 8.59 -17.45 -9.54
CA SER A 123 7.26 -18.05 -9.65
C SER A 123 6.82 -18.64 -8.31
N GLY A 124 5.52 -18.54 -8.01
CA GLY A 124 4.95 -19.09 -6.78
C GLY A 124 4.95 -20.62 -6.79
N GLN A 125 5.43 -21.23 -5.71
CA GLN A 125 5.71 -22.66 -5.60
C GLN A 125 5.36 -23.20 -4.21
N MET A 126 5.26 -24.53 -4.11
CA MET A 126 5.14 -25.18 -2.81
C MET A 126 6.52 -25.38 -2.19
N LEU A 127 6.67 -25.01 -0.91
CA LEU A 127 7.81 -25.34 -0.05
C LEU A 127 9.17 -24.81 -0.56
N ILE A 128 9.24 -23.56 -1.06
CA ILE A 128 10.50 -22.88 -1.39
C ILE A 128 11.47 -22.93 -0.19
N ASN A 129 10.98 -22.59 1.01
CA ASN A 129 11.62 -22.85 2.28
C ASN A 129 10.66 -23.69 3.17
N PRO A 130 10.90 -25.00 3.31
CA PRO A 130 10.02 -25.88 4.08
C PRO A 130 10.06 -25.63 5.59
N TYR A 131 10.99 -24.80 6.08
CA TYR A 131 11.20 -24.51 7.50
C TYR A 131 10.84 -23.06 7.88
N ALA A 132 10.31 -22.26 6.95
CA ALA A 132 9.90 -20.89 7.23
C ALA A 132 8.70 -20.82 8.19
N TRP A 133 8.72 -19.88 9.14
CA TRP A 133 7.68 -19.67 10.17
C TRP A 133 7.33 -20.92 10.98
N LYS A 134 8.24 -21.89 11.01
CA LYS A 134 8.08 -23.12 11.79
C LYS A 134 8.07 -22.75 13.27
N LYS A 135 7.12 -23.32 14.02
CA LYS A 135 7.13 -23.23 15.48
C LYS A 135 7.90 -24.40 16.07
N ASP A 136 8.35 -24.26 17.31
CA ASP A 136 8.97 -25.36 18.03
C ASP A 136 8.05 -26.58 18.07
N GLY A 137 8.58 -27.74 17.72
CA GLY A 137 7.82 -28.99 17.60
C GLY A 137 7.16 -29.25 16.24
N ASP A 138 7.00 -28.25 15.37
CA ASP A 138 6.50 -28.49 14.01
C ASP A 138 7.60 -29.15 13.14
N GLU A 139 7.27 -30.11 12.28
CA GLU A 139 8.28 -30.65 11.35
C GLU A 139 8.57 -29.71 10.18
N ARG A 140 7.53 -28.99 9.72
CA ARG A 140 7.55 -28.12 8.54
C ARG A 140 6.69 -26.88 8.72
N THR A 141 6.85 -25.93 7.81
CA THR A 141 6.04 -24.73 7.72
C THR A 141 4.54 -25.04 7.60
N ARG A 142 3.72 -24.22 8.24
CA ARG A 142 2.26 -24.21 8.06
C ARG A 142 1.82 -23.36 6.86
N PHE A 143 2.77 -22.70 6.19
CA PHE A 143 2.55 -21.82 5.04
C PHE A 143 3.35 -22.29 3.82
N PRO A 144 3.01 -23.47 3.25
CA PRO A 144 3.81 -24.08 2.20
C PRO A 144 3.61 -23.44 0.82
N ALA A 145 2.52 -22.72 0.54
CA ALA A 145 2.33 -22.04 -0.75
C ALA A 145 3.08 -20.70 -0.74
N GLN A 146 4.27 -20.66 -1.34
CA GLN A 146 5.25 -19.59 -1.14
C GLN A 146 5.63 -18.86 -2.44
N ALA A 147 6.09 -17.62 -2.27
CA ALA A 147 6.73 -16.82 -3.32
C ALA A 147 7.86 -15.99 -2.71
N VAL A 148 8.89 -15.72 -3.53
CA VAL A 148 9.99 -14.78 -3.28
C VAL A 148 9.79 -13.59 -4.19
#